data_AF-A0A0J5P6S9-F1
#
_entry.id   AF-A0A0J5P6S9-F1
#
_cell.length_a   1.000
_cell.length_b   1.000
_cell.length_c   1.000
_cell.angle_alpha   90.00
_cell.angle_beta   90.00
_cell.angle_gamma   90.00
#
_symmetry.space_group_name_H-M   'P 1'
#
loop_
_entity.id
_entity.type
_entity.pdbx_description
1 polymer ?
#
loop_
_entity_poly.entity_id
_entity_poly.type
_entity_poly.pdbx_seq_one_letter_code
_entity_poly.pdbx_strand_id
1 'polypeptide(L)' 'MKKMLLALTVSGLLTACTPTPISVINPSCAGFSLIKASRQDSTETLRQVLVHNDTYRTICKGAE' A
#
# COMPACT_ATOMS: atom_id res chain seq x y z
N MET A 1 -38.34 -27.22 0.12
CA MET A 1 -37.08 -27.02 -0.66
C MET A 1 -37.05 -25.69 -1.42
N LYS A 2 -38.12 -25.28 -2.14
CA LYS A 2 -38.15 -24.03 -2.93
C LYS A 2 -37.83 -22.74 -2.14
N LYS A 3 -38.28 -22.64 -0.88
CA LYS A 3 -37.99 -21.49 0.01
C LYS A 3 -36.51 -21.40 0.41
N MET A 4 -35.84 -22.55 0.61
CA MET A 4 -34.40 -22.58 0.87
C MET A 4 -33.59 -22.16 -0.35
N LEU A 5 -34.02 -22.57 -1.54
CA LEU A 5 -33.36 -22.17 -2.79
C LEU A 5 -33.40 -20.65 -2.97
N LEU A 6 -34.56 -20.04 -2.67
CA LEU A 6 -34.74 -18.59 -2.73
C LEU A 6 -33.85 -17.86 -1.72
N ALA A 7 -33.78 -18.34 -0.49
CA ALA A 7 -32.92 -17.76 0.54
C ALA A 7 -31.43 -17.83 0.15
N LEU A 8 -31.00 -18.96 -0.43
CA LEU A 8 -29.61 -19.12 -0.89
C LEU A 8 -29.27 -18.16 -2.04
N THR A 9 -30.19 -17.98 -2.99
CA THR A 9 -29.99 -17.03 -4.09
C THR A 9 -29.91 -15.59 -3.58
N VAL A 10 -30.78 -15.18 -2.65
CA VAL A 10 -30.78 -13.81 -2.10
C VAL A 10 -29.49 -13.55 -1.32
N SER A 11 -29.05 -14.51 -0.49
CA SER A 11 -27.78 -14.38 0.24
C SER A 11 -26.55 -14.34 -0.68
N GLY A 12 -26.57 -15.08 -1.80
CA GLY A 12 -25.50 -15.04 -2.79
C GLY A 12 -25.38 -13.67 -3.47
N LEU A 13 -26.50 -13.04 -3.83
CA LEU A 13 -26.51 -11.72 -4.48
C LEU A 13 -25.99 -10.59 -3.58
N LEU A 14 -26.11 -10.73 -2.26
CA LEU A 14 -25.66 -9.70 -1.30
C LEU A 14 -24.12 -9.60 -1.19
N THR A 15 -23.38 -10.59 -1.67
CA THR A 15 -21.90 -10.58 -1.64
C THR A 15 -21.30 -9.59 -2.65
N ALA A 16 -22.06 -9.19 -3.69
CA ALA A 16 -21.62 -8.19 -4.66
C ALA A 16 -21.66 -6.75 -4.12
N CYS A 17 -22.29 -6.51 -2.97
CA CYS A 17 -22.39 -5.19 -2.35
C CYS A 17 -21.28 -4.88 -1.35
N THR A 18 -20.34 -5.81 -1.10
CA THR A 18 -19.20 -5.52 -0.22
C THR A 18 -18.24 -4.57 -0.92
N PRO A 19 -17.85 -3.45 -0.29
CA PRO A 19 -16.82 -2.58 -0.84
C PRO A 19 -15.55 -3.41 -1.03
N THR A 20 -15.06 -3.48 -2.26
CA THR A 20 -13.74 -4.06 -2.51
C THR A 20 -12.71 -3.12 -1.91
N PRO A 21 -11.82 -3.59 -1.01
CA PRO A 21 -10.70 -2.78 -0.60
C PRO A 21 -9.85 -2.54 -1.85
N ILE A 22 -9.87 -1.31 -2.35
CA ILE A 22 -8.94 -0.89 -3.38
C ILE A 22 -7.60 -0.78 -2.67
N SER A 23 -6.76 -1.82 -2.79
CA SER A 23 -5.37 -1.70 -2.38
C SER A 23 -4.70 -0.76 -3.38
N VAL A 24 -4.55 0.50 -2.98
CA VAL A 24 -3.66 1.41 -3.69
C VAL A 24 -2.25 0.90 -3.39
N ILE A 25 -1.71 0.06 -4.27
CA ILE A 25 -0.28 -0.22 -4.27
C ILE A 25 0.38 1.13 -4.49
N ASN A 26 1.05 1.67 -3.48
CA ASN A 26 1.88 2.84 -3.69
C ASN A 26 3.06 2.38 -4.55
N PRO A 27 3.10 2.71 -5.86
CA PRO A 27 4.10 2.17 -6.76
C PRO A 27 5.51 2.64 -6.35
N SER A 28 5.61 3.75 -5.62
CA SER A 28 6.87 4.20 -5.05
C SER A 28 7.43 3.18 -4.04
N CYS A 29 6.58 2.52 -3.27
CA CYS A 29 7.02 1.53 -2.28
C CYS A 29 7.38 0.18 -2.91
N ALA A 30 6.85 -0.12 -4.10
CA ALA A 30 7.23 -1.29 -4.88
C ALA A 30 8.50 -1.07 -5.71
N GLY A 31 8.73 0.17 -6.18
CA GLY A 31 9.84 0.52 -7.07
C GLY A 31 11.09 1.07 -6.38
N PHE A 32 11.00 1.51 -5.12
CA PHE A 32 12.11 2.12 -4.39
C PHE A 32 12.37 1.45 -3.04
N SER A 33 13.56 1.71 -2.49
CA SER A 33 14.01 1.23 -1.18
C SER A 33 14.87 2.29 -0.47
N LEU A 34 15.28 2.00 0.77
CA LEU A 34 16.18 2.87 1.52
C LEU A 34 17.57 2.94 0.86
N ILE A 35 18.10 4.16 0.73
CA ILE A 35 19.42 4.41 0.15
C ILE A 35 20.45 4.47 1.28
N LYS A 36 21.59 3.81 1.09
CA LYS A 36 22.74 3.88 1.99
C LYS A 36 23.69 4.99 1.53
N ALA A 37 23.85 6.02 2.35
CA ALA A 37 24.79 7.10 2.11
C ALA A 37 26.26 6.60 2.13
N SER A 38 27.09 7.22 1.29
CA SER A 38 28.55 7.06 1.26
C SER A 38 29.24 8.11 2.13
N ARG A 39 30.44 7.79 2.62
CA ARG A 39 31.32 8.78 3.27
C ARG A 39 31.90 9.81 2.29
N GLN A 40 31.88 9.50 0.99
CA GLN A 40 32.39 10.36 -0.07
C GLN A 40 31.30 11.25 -0.67
N ASP A 41 30.05 11.12 -0.22
CA ASP A 41 28.95 11.91 -0.73
C ASP A 41 29.15 13.39 -0.40
N SER A 42 28.81 14.25 -1.36
CA SER A 42 28.72 15.69 -1.11
C SER A 42 27.62 15.98 -0.09
N THR A 43 27.70 17.14 0.57
CA THR A 43 26.64 17.59 1.49
C THR A 43 25.25 17.60 0.83
N GLU A 44 25.18 17.99 -0.46
CA GLU A 44 23.91 18.02 -1.19
C GLU A 44 23.38 16.61 -1.47
N THR A 45 24.25 15.67 -1.82
CA THR A 45 23.88 14.26 -2.00
C THR A 45 23.35 13.66 -0.69
N LEU A 46 24.03 13.92 0.44
CA LEU A 46 23.59 13.47 1.76
C LEU A 46 22.21 14.04 2.12
N ARG A 47 21.97 15.31 1.82
CA ARG A 47 20.67 15.96 2.03
C ARG A 47 19.56 15.27 1.23
N GLN A 48 19.82 14.92 -0.03
CA GLN A 48 18.86 14.22 -0.88
C GLN A 48 18.57 12.80 -0.37
N VAL A 49 19.61 12.06 0.04
CA VAL A 49 19.46 10.73 0.65
C VAL A 49 18.62 10.79 1.92
N LEU A 50 18.82 11.81 2.76
CA LEU A 50 18.02 12.02 3.96
C LEU A 50 16.53 12.23 3.61
N VAL A 51 16.23 13.19 2.73
CA VAL A 51 14.84 13.51 2.33
C VAL A 51 14.15 12.29 1.70
N HIS A 52 14.84 11.55 0.83
CA HIS A 52 14.31 10.32 0.24
C HIS A 52 13.97 9.28 1.31
N ASN A 53 14.91 8.98 2.21
CA ASN A 53 14.72 7.95 3.22
C ASN A 53 13.62 8.30 4.23
N ASP A 54 13.51 9.58 4.63
CA ASP A 54 12.46 10.04 5.53
C ASP A 54 11.07 9.95 4.88
N THR A 55 10.98 10.37 3.60
CA THR A 55 9.76 10.24 2.81
C THR A 55 9.36 8.77 2.66
N TYR A 56 10.32 7.91 2.30
CA TYR A 56 10.09 6.47 2.17
C TYR A 56 9.57 5.84 3.47
N ARG A 57 10.15 6.19 4.62
CA ARG A 57 9.67 5.68 5.91
C ARG A 57 8.24 6.13 6.20
N THR A 58 7.94 7.39 5.94
CA THR A 58 6.61 7.98 6.17
C THR A 58 5.53 7.32 5.32
N ILE A 59 5.79 7.08 4.04
CA ILE A 59 4.75 6.64 3.09
C ILE A 59 4.77 5.15 2.76
N CYS A 60 5.88 4.45 3.01
CA CYS A 60 6.08 3.05 2.60
C CYS A 60 6.22 2.05 3.74
N LYS A 61 6.59 2.48 4.95
CA LYS A 61 6.62 1.57 6.11
C LYS A 61 5.30 1.54 6.90
N GLY A 62 4.38 2.45 6.58
CA GLY A 62 3.19 2.70 7.39
C GLY A 62 3.57 3.48 8.65
N ALA A 63 2.83 4.55 8.93
CA ALA A 63 2.58 4.91 10.33
C ALA A 63 2.04 3.66 11.01
N GLU A 64 2.70 3.21 12.08
CA GLU A 64 2.27 2.06 12.87
C GLU A 64 0.82 2.19 13.34
#